data_AF-A0A6G9AHB7-F1
#
_entry.id   AF-A0A6G9AHB7-F1
#
_cell.length_a   1.000
_cell.length_b   1.000
_cell.length_c   1.000
_cell.angle_alpha   90.00
_cell.angle_beta   90.00
_cell.angle_gamma   90.00
#
_symmetry.space_group_name_H-M   'P 1'
#
loop_
_entity.id
_entity.type
_entity.pdbx_description
1 polymer ?
#
loop_
_entity_poly.entity_id
_entity_poly.type
_entity_poly.pdbx_seq_one_letter_code
_entity_poly.pdbx_strand_id
1 'polypeptide(L)' 'MAKYKLVEKHAVEHHNEYYEVKITQDSDHPESLFFTTNEENLEEVAASIIADHKPGVKHWTVIPHRKDS' A
#
# COMPACT_ATOMS: atom_id res chain seq x y z
N MET A 1 7.12 4.70 14.00
CA MET A 1 6.08 5.14 13.05
C MET A 1 6.72 5.12 11.68
N ALA A 2 6.29 4.20 10.82
CA ALA A 2 6.85 4.06 9.48
C ALA A 2 6.57 5.31 8.65
N LYS A 3 7.53 5.75 7.83
CA LYS A 3 7.37 6.92 6.97
C LYS A 3 6.82 6.50 5.61
N TYR A 4 5.64 6.98 5.28
CA TYR A 4 5.01 6.71 3.99
C TYR A 4 4.27 7.94 3.46
N LYS A 5 3.98 7.91 2.16
CA LYS A 5 3.06 8.84 1.52
C LYS A 5 2.02 8.04 0.75
N LEU A 6 0.76 8.24 1.08
CA LEU A 6 -0.33 7.73 0.24
C LEU A 6 -0.35 8.45 -1.09
N VAL A 7 -0.64 7.70 -2.14
CA VAL A 7 -0.71 8.18 -3.51
C VAL A 7 -2.05 7.74 -4.09
N GLU A 8 -2.72 8.65 -4.80
CA GLU A 8 -3.95 8.29 -5.49
C GLU A 8 -3.64 7.39 -6.69
N LYS A 9 -4.57 6.49 -7.04
CA LYS A 9 -4.38 5.52 -8.12
C LYS A 9 -3.99 6.15 -9.47
N HIS A 10 -4.45 7.35 -9.78
CA HIS A 10 -4.07 8.05 -11.01
C HIS A 10 -2.68 8.70 -10.92
N ALA A 11 -2.23 9.03 -9.70
CA ALA A 11 -0.93 9.65 -9.48
C ALA A 11 0.22 8.63 -9.51
N VAL A 12 -0.04 7.34 -9.21
CA VAL A 12 0.98 6.26 -9.29
C VAL A 12 1.60 6.13 -10.69
N GLU A 13 0.91 6.57 -11.74
CA GLU A 13 1.42 6.58 -13.10
C GLU A 13 2.63 7.51 -13.29
N HIS A 14 2.80 8.49 -12.41
CA HIS A 14 3.95 9.39 -12.41
C HIS A 14 5.10 8.92 -11.52
N HIS A 15 4.94 7.78 -10.83
CA HIS A 15 5.98 7.20 -9.97
C HIS A 15 6.69 6.03 -10.67
N ASN A 16 8.03 6.02 -10.58
CA ASN A 16 8.86 4.92 -11.09
C ASN A 16 8.75 3.67 -10.21
N GLU A 17 8.58 3.86 -8.91
CA GLU A 17 8.35 2.83 -7.91
C GLU A 17 7.24 3.29 -6.97
N TYR A 18 6.28 2.40 -6.73
CA TYR A 18 5.24 2.55 -5.72
C TYR A 18 4.81 1.17 -5.21
N TYR A 19 4.06 1.15 -4.13
CA TYR A 19 3.58 -0.06 -3.50
C TYR A 19 2.06 0.00 -3.36
N GLU A 20 1.43 -1.17 -3.41
CA GLU A 20 0.00 -1.34 -3.20
C GLU A 20 -0.22 -2.19 -1.95
N VAL A 21 -0.97 -1.68 -0.98
CA VAL A 21 -1.57 -2.51 0.06
C VAL A 21 -2.93 -2.94 -0.44
N LYS A 22 -3.07 -4.22 -0.80
CA LYS A 22 -4.32 -4.83 -1.22
C LYS A 22 -4.98 -5.53 -0.04
N ILE A 23 -6.19 -5.10 0.29
CA ILE A 23 -7.01 -5.65 1.35
C ILE A 23 -7.81 -6.83 0.78
N THR A 24 -7.59 -8.01 1.34
CA THR A 24 -8.18 -9.27 0.86
C THR A 24 -9.17 -9.86 1.85
N GLN A 25 -9.51 -9.12 2.91
CA GLN A 25 -10.46 -9.56 3.91
C GLN A 25 -11.88 -9.75 3.36
N ASP A 26 -12.28 -8.90 2.41
CA ASP A 26 -13.53 -9.05 1.66
C ASP A 26 -13.20 -9.46 0.23
N SER A 27 -13.51 -10.71 -0.12
CA SER A 27 -13.16 -11.28 -1.42
C SER A 27 -14.03 -10.72 -2.56
N ASP A 28 -15.20 -10.15 -2.25
CA ASP A 28 -16.14 -9.60 -3.24
C ASP A 28 -15.77 -8.17 -3.63
N HIS A 29 -15.22 -7.41 -2.66
CA HIS A 29 -14.76 -6.04 -2.86
C HIS A 29 -13.33 -5.83 -2.35
N PRO A 30 -12.31 -6.37 -3.06
CA PRO A 30 -10.92 -6.12 -2.71
C PRO A 30 -10.62 -4.63 -2.88
N GLU A 31 -10.17 -4.00 -1.80
CA GLU A 31 -9.82 -2.59 -1.77
C GLU A 31 -8.30 -2.43 -1.78
N SER A 32 -7.80 -1.40 -2.48
CA SER A 32 -6.37 -1.16 -2.63
C SER A 32 -6.01 0.26 -2.23
N LEU A 33 -4.94 0.40 -1.44
CA LEU A 33 -4.31 1.68 -1.11
C LEU A 33 -2.92 1.70 -1.74
N PHE A 34 -2.55 2.81 -2.38
CA PHE A 34 -1.24 2.96 -3.00
C PHE A 34 -0.38 3.91 -2.19
N PHE A 35 0.91 3.61 -2.08
CA PHE A 35 1.84 4.41 -1.30
C PHE A 35 3.26 4.37 -1.86
N THR A 36 4.05 5.35 -1.46
CA THR A 36 5.50 5.38 -1.67
C THR A 36 6.19 5.48 -0.31
N THR A 37 7.36 4.85 -0.20
CA THR A 37 8.17 4.87 1.02
C THR A 37 9.64 4.69 0.65
N ASN A 38 10.53 5.16 1.53
CA ASN A 38 11.96 4.86 1.49
C ASN A 38 12.35 3.84 2.58
N GLU A 39 11.38 3.34 3.34
CA GLU A 39 11.63 2.37 4.40
C GLU A 39 11.88 0.99 3.78
N GLU A 40 12.85 0.25 4.34
CA GLU A 40 13.19 -1.10 3.87
C GLU A 40 12.12 -2.12 4.26
N ASN A 41 11.45 -1.91 5.39
CA ASN A 41 10.43 -2.82 5.91
C ASN A 41 9.03 -2.44 5.42
N LEU A 42 8.65 -2.96 4.25
CA LEU A 42 7.34 -2.70 3.64
C LEU A 42 6.16 -3.26 4.46
N GLU A 43 6.36 -4.37 5.18
CA GLU A 43 5.32 -4.95 6.04
C GLU A 43 4.98 -4.03 7.21
N GLU A 44 5.99 -3.42 7.85
CA GLU A 44 5.75 -2.46 8.93
C GLU A 44 5.03 -1.19 8.43
N VAL A 45 5.41 -0.73 7.24
CA VAL A 45 4.75 0.41 6.58
C VAL A 45 3.28 0.08 6.29
N ALA A 46 3.01 -1.06 5.66
CA ALA A 46 1.66 -1.47 5.34
C ALA A 46 0.80 -1.71 6.60
N ALA A 47 1.36 -2.31 7.64
CA ALA A 47 0.70 -2.45 8.93
C ALA A 47 0.32 -1.09 9.53
N SER A 48 1.21 -0.09 9.45
CA SER A 48 0.90 1.29 9.88
C SER A 48 -0.21 1.92 9.04
N ILE A 49 -0.19 1.74 7.71
CA ILE A 49 -1.22 2.26 6.81
C ILE A 49 -2.58 1.64 7.14
N ILE A 50 -2.65 0.33 7.34
CA ILE A 50 -3.88 -0.36 7.69
C ILE A 50 -4.40 0.07 9.06
N ALA A 51 -3.52 0.20 10.05
CA ALA A 51 -3.90 0.67 11.37
C ALA A 51 -4.49 2.10 11.35
N ASP A 52 -3.94 2.99 10.51
CA ASP A 52 -4.36 4.39 10.40
C ASP A 52 -5.63 4.56 9.56
N HIS A 53 -5.69 3.92 8.39
CA HIS A 53 -6.74 4.17 7.39
C HIS A 53 -7.85 3.12 7.35
N LYS A 54 -7.56 1.89 7.78
CA LYS A 54 -8.48 0.74 7.67
C LYS A 54 -8.49 -0.08 8.97
N PRO A 55 -8.79 0.57 10.12
CA PRO A 55 -8.79 -0.11 11.40
C PRO A 55 -9.75 -1.30 11.38
N GLY A 56 -9.29 -2.46 11.85
CA GLY A 56 -10.08 -3.70 11.89
C GLY A 56 -9.87 -4.63 10.69
N VAL A 57 -9.11 -4.21 9.67
CA VAL A 57 -8.65 -5.13 8.61
C VAL A 57 -7.50 -6.00 9.14
N LYS A 58 -7.63 -7.31 9.00
CA LYS A 58 -6.65 -8.34 9.40
C LYS A 58 -5.94 -8.99 8.23
N HIS A 59 -6.59 -9.05 7.07
CA HIS A 59 -6.04 -9.69 5.88
C HIS A 59 -5.74 -8.66 4.80
N TRP A 60 -4.45 -8.49 4.52
CA TRP A 60 -3.92 -7.61 3.50
C TRP A 60 -2.61 -8.18 2.97
N THR A 61 -2.19 -7.69 1.81
CA THR A 61 -0.90 -8.04 1.20
C THR A 61 -0.28 -6.80 0.57
N VAL A 62 1.05 -6.77 0.48
CA VAL A 62 1.81 -5.68 -0.14
C VAL A 62 2.33 -6.13 -1.49
N ILE A 63 2.08 -5.35 -2.53
CA ILE A 63 2.49 -5.62 -3.89
C ILE A 63 3.43 -4.48 -4.34
N PRO A 64 4.71 -4.77 -4.60
CA PRO A 64 5.63 -3.78 -5.16
C PRO A 64 5.37 -3.60 -6.65
N HIS A 65 5.22 -2.34 -7.08
CA HIS A 65 5.08 -1.95 -8.46
C HIS A 65 6.29 -1.12 -8.87
N ARG A 66 7.14 -1.68 -9.72
CA ARG A 66 8.25 -0.97 -10.36
C ARG A 66 7.98 -0.90 -11.85
N LYS A 67 8.13 0.29 -12.41
CA LYS A 67 8.18 0.46 -13.87
C LYS A 67 9.58 0.04 -14.32
N ASP A 68 9.77 -1.27 -14.48
CA ASP A 68 10.91 -1.79 -15.23
C ASP A 68 10.68 -1.39 -16.70
N SER A 69 11.71 -0.76 -17.29
CA SER A 69 11.60 0.04 -18.50
C SER A 69 11.38 -0.75 -19.78
#